data_AF-A0A3R7J4E6-F1
#
_entry.id   AF-A0A3R7J4E6-F1
#
_cell.length_a   1.000
_cell.length_b   1.000
_cell.length_c   1.000
_cell.angle_alpha   90.00
_cell.angle_beta   90.00
_cell.angle_gamma   90.00
#
_symmetry.space_group_name_H-M   'P 1'
#
loop_
_entity.id
_entity.type
_entity.pdbx_description
1 polymer ?
#
loop_
_entity_poly.entity_id
_entity_poly.type
_entity_poly.pdbx_seq_one_letter_code
_entity_poly.pdbx_strand_id
1 'polypeptide(L)'
;MIYGDVQGPEAMAKRVGLAYDLKQFRYNEIEKGRLQQLQKKVDQKHATLDWGIPLEQLPVLDWDEFATKSRSTNKALVAIGGVIHDVSDFIKEHPGGKAFILSAIGKDATAIFNGGVYQHSNAAHNLLSKMRVGILRGGCEVEQWKYVMSEGKRSLGIDSEQLQIDHVGNPR
;
A
#
# COMPACT_ATOMS: atom_id res chain seq x y z
N MET A 1 4.03 28.14 44.41
CA MET A 1 3.91 26.71 44.76
C MET A 1 4.04 25.92 43.47
N ILE A 2 5.13 25.16 43.31
CA ILE A 2 5.38 24.30 42.16
C ILE A 2 5.92 23.00 42.72
N TYR A 3 5.10 21.95 42.63
CA TYR A 3 5.49 20.57 42.94
C TYR A 3 5.44 19.78 41.64
N GLY A 4 6.56 19.15 41.30
CA GLY A 4 6.66 18.03 40.37
C GLY A 4 7.79 17.17 40.91
N ASP A 5 7.48 15.95 41.33
CA ASP A 5 8.44 15.07 42.00
C ASP A 5 9.67 14.82 41.11
N VAL A 6 10.82 15.32 41.55
CA VAL A 6 12.11 15.05 40.94
C VAL A 6 12.57 13.70 41.47
N GLN A 7 12.34 12.63 40.72
CA GLN A 7 12.97 11.32 40.97
C GLN A 7 14.16 11.17 40.03
N GLY A 8 15.35 11.58 40.48
CA GLY A 8 16.61 11.53 39.71
C GLY A 8 17.82 12.07 40.48
N PRO A 9 19.04 12.00 39.91
CA PRO A 9 20.29 12.44 40.56
C PRO A 9 20.28 13.91 40.99
N GLU A 10 19.46 14.74 40.33
CA GLU A 10 19.20 16.14 40.69
C GLU A 10 18.53 16.30 42.07
N ALA A 11 17.66 15.35 42.46
CA ALA A 11 17.06 15.34 43.79
C ALA A 11 18.08 14.99 44.88
N MET A 12 19.06 14.14 44.54
CA MET A 12 20.16 13.79 45.43
C MET A 12 21.11 14.99 45.60
N ALA A 13 21.46 15.69 44.53
CA ALA A 13 22.28 16.92 44.56
C ALA A 13 21.62 18.07 45.35
N LYS A 14 20.29 18.24 45.23
CA LYS A 14 19.51 19.17 46.06
C LYS A 14 19.53 18.76 47.54
N ARG A 15 19.45 17.45 47.83
CA ARG A 15 19.43 16.91 49.20
C ARG A 15 20.79 17.02 49.91
N VAL A 16 21.90 16.99 49.17
CA VAL A 16 23.26 17.17 49.73
C VAL A 16 23.76 18.63 49.68
N GLY A 17 22.90 19.60 49.33
CA GLY A 17 23.23 21.03 49.37
C GLY A 17 24.23 21.50 48.30
N LEU A 18 24.52 20.70 47.28
CA LEU A 18 25.50 21.02 46.25
C LEU A 18 24.93 21.90 45.12
N ALA A 19 23.60 22.02 45.02
CA ALA A 19 22.93 22.91 44.07
C ALA A 19 21.73 23.58 44.75
N TYR A 20 21.85 24.89 44.98
CA TYR A 20 20.77 25.77 45.41
C TYR A 20 20.32 26.55 44.16
N ASP A 21 19.01 26.54 43.86
CA ASP A 21 18.37 27.20 42.70
C ASP A 21 18.21 26.39 41.39
N LEU A 22 17.85 25.09 41.50
CA LEU A 22 17.44 24.32 40.32
C LEU A 22 16.06 24.79 39.82
N LYS A 23 16.02 25.55 38.72
CA LYS A 23 14.78 26.02 38.08
C LYS A 23 14.06 24.84 37.43
N GLN A 24 13.08 24.27 38.13
CA GLN A 24 12.32 23.13 37.64
C GLN A 24 11.33 23.58 36.56
N PHE A 25 11.44 22.99 35.38
CA PHE A 25 10.49 23.20 34.29
C PHE A 25 9.10 22.68 34.70
N ARG A 26 8.04 23.29 34.14
CA ARG A 26 6.67 22.78 34.31
C ARG A 26 6.62 21.35 33.77
N TYR A 27 5.89 20.45 34.44
CA TYR A 27 5.73 19.05 34.06
C TYR A 27 5.49 18.85 32.55
N ASN A 28 4.62 19.67 31.95
CA ASN A 28 4.32 19.67 30.52
C ASN A 28 5.56 19.83 29.61
N GLU A 29 6.52 20.68 29.99
CA GLU A 29 7.75 20.90 29.19
C GLU A 29 8.72 19.71 29.32
N ILE A 30 8.75 19.06 30.49
CA ILE A 30 9.52 17.83 30.71
C ILE A 30 8.96 16.69 29.85
N GLU A 31 7.64 16.52 29.83
CA GLU A 31 6.98 15.48 29.02
C GLU A 31 7.11 15.73 27.52
N LYS A 32 7.04 16.98 27.06
CA LYS A 32 7.38 17.33 25.66
C LYS A 32 8.80 16.90 25.31
N GLY A 33 9.77 17.19 26.18
CA GLY A 33 11.15 16.76 25.99
C GLY A 33 11.31 15.24 25.91
N ARG A 34 10.63 14.50 26.79
CA ARG A 34 10.61 13.02 26.77
C ARG A 34 10.02 12.48 25.47
N LEU A 35 8.89 13.03 25.02
CA LEU A 35 8.24 12.63 23.77
C LEU A 35 9.13 12.90 22.55
N GLN A 36 9.82 14.05 22.51
CA GLN A 36 10.79 14.36 21.46
C GLN A 36 11.96 13.36 21.41
N GLN A 37 12.47 12.93 22.56
CA GLN A 37 13.52 11.90 22.61
C GLN A 37 13.00 10.54 22.15
N LEU A 38 11.75 10.19 22.48
CA LEU A 38 11.13 8.97 21.99
C LEU A 38 10.94 9.03 20.46
N GLN A 39 10.45 10.15 19.93
CA GLN A 39 10.31 10.37 18.49
C GLN A 39 11.65 10.21 17.79
N LYS A 40 12.72 10.82 18.31
CA LYS A 40 14.08 10.67 17.75
C LYS A 40 14.52 9.21 17.68
N LYS A 41 14.22 8.39 18.70
CA LYS A 41 14.53 6.95 18.68
C LYS A 41 13.69 6.19 17.66
N VAL A 42 12.42 6.56 17.50
CA VAL A 42 11.55 6.01 16.46
C VAL A 42 12.09 6.36 15.07
N ASP A 43 12.46 7.61 14.84
CA ASP A 43 13.01 8.09 13.56
C ASP A 43 14.30 7.37 13.20
N GLN A 44 15.19 7.16 14.19
CA GLN A 44 16.41 6.37 14.00
C GLN A 44 16.12 4.94 13.55
N LYS A 45 15.15 4.26 14.17
CA LYS A 45 14.74 2.91 13.74
C LYS A 45 14.06 2.94 12.38
N HIS A 46 13.20 3.92 12.14
CA HIS A 46 12.49 4.10 10.88
C HIS A 46 13.48 4.25 9.73
N ALA A 47 14.57 5.00 9.92
CA ALA A 47 15.61 5.18 8.91
C ALA A 47 16.37 3.88 8.54
N THR A 48 16.35 2.85 9.40
CA THR A 48 17.00 1.56 9.12
C THR A 48 16.12 0.57 8.37
N LEU A 49 14.83 0.87 8.20
CA LEU A 49 13.86 -0.02 7.59
C LEU A 49 13.53 0.43 6.17
N ASP A 50 13.29 -0.54 5.30
CA ASP A 50 12.82 -0.30 3.94
C ASP A 50 11.30 -0.27 3.93
N TRP A 51 10.74 0.93 3.79
CA TRP A 51 9.32 1.18 3.74
C TRP A 51 8.76 1.17 2.31
N GLY A 52 9.62 1.00 1.29
CA GLY A 52 9.28 1.18 -0.12
C GLY A 52 8.98 2.63 -0.50
N ILE A 53 8.45 2.81 -1.71
CA ILE A 53 8.19 4.13 -2.29
C ILE A 53 6.93 4.74 -1.65
N PRO A 54 6.97 5.99 -1.12
CA PRO A 54 5.79 6.68 -0.61
C PRO A 54 4.68 6.81 -1.66
N LEU A 55 3.42 6.73 -1.24
CA LEU A 55 2.28 6.72 -2.17
C LEU A 55 2.24 7.99 -3.02
N GLU A 56 2.61 9.13 -2.45
CA GLU A 56 2.59 10.44 -3.11
C GLU A 56 3.61 10.55 -4.24
N GLN A 57 4.60 9.65 -4.27
CA GLN A 57 5.65 9.59 -5.29
C GLN A 57 5.37 8.55 -6.38
N LEU A 58 4.31 7.75 -6.22
CA LEU A 58 3.97 6.71 -7.19
C LEU A 58 3.29 7.31 -8.42
N PRO A 59 3.61 6.82 -9.64
CA PRO A 59 2.89 7.21 -10.83
C PRO A 59 1.44 6.72 -10.76
N VAL A 60 0.52 7.50 -11.32
CA VAL A 60 -0.89 7.13 -11.42
C VAL A 60 -1.15 6.53 -12.80
N LEU A 61 -1.54 5.26 -12.84
CA LEU A 61 -1.87 4.51 -14.05
C LEU A 61 -3.39 4.37 -14.16
N ASP A 62 -3.92 4.38 -15.37
CA ASP A 62 -5.30 3.92 -15.61
C ASP A 62 -5.37 2.39 -15.73
N TRP A 63 -6.59 1.87 -15.83
CA TRP A 63 -6.82 0.42 -15.91
C TRP A 63 -6.22 -0.20 -17.18
N ASP A 64 -6.33 0.49 -18.32
CA ASP A 64 -5.84 -0.01 -19.59
C ASP A 64 -4.31 -0.04 -19.62
N GLU A 65 -3.64 0.96 -19.05
CA GLU A 65 -2.20 1.00 -18.88
C GLU A 65 -1.73 -0.08 -17.92
N PHE A 66 -2.39 -0.26 -16.77
CA PHE A 66 -2.09 -1.34 -15.82
C PHE A 66 -2.21 -2.72 -16.48
N ALA A 67 -3.35 -3.00 -17.12
CA ALA A 67 -3.63 -4.27 -17.77
C ALA A 67 -2.73 -4.51 -19.00
N THR A 68 -2.31 -3.45 -19.69
CA THR A 68 -1.35 -3.54 -20.79
C THR A 68 0.02 -3.89 -20.24
N LYS A 69 0.53 -3.15 -19.25
CA LYS A 69 1.85 -3.40 -18.66
C LYS A 69 1.93 -4.80 -18.03
N SER A 70 0.88 -5.28 -17.38
CA SER A 70 0.87 -6.63 -16.79
C SER A 70 0.97 -7.76 -17.81
N ARG A 71 0.69 -7.49 -19.09
CA ARG A 71 0.78 -8.47 -20.19
C ARG A 71 2.01 -8.27 -21.07
N SER A 72 2.40 -7.02 -21.31
CA SER A 72 3.45 -6.66 -22.27
C SER A 72 4.83 -6.54 -21.65
N THR A 73 4.91 -6.25 -20.35
CA THR A 73 6.17 -6.22 -19.62
C THR A 73 6.43 -7.60 -19.01
N ASN A 74 7.70 -7.96 -18.83
CA ASN A 74 8.07 -9.17 -18.07
C ASN A 74 7.87 -8.97 -16.54
N LYS A 75 6.86 -8.19 -16.14
CA LYS A 75 6.53 -7.86 -14.76
C LYS A 75 5.18 -8.45 -14.41
N ALA A 76 5.13 -9.13 -13.26
CA ALA A 76 3.90 -9.61 -12.67
C ALA A 76 3.28 -8.50 -11.81
N LEU A 77 2.33 -7.77 -12.39
CA LEU A 77 1.65 -6.67 -11.70
C LEU A 77 0.31 -7.10 -11.10
N VAL A 78 0.01 -6.67 -9.88
CA VAL A 78 -1.26 -6.93 -9.18
C VAL A 78 -1.76 -5.65 -8.50
N ALA A 79 -3.05 -5.34 -8.64
CA ALA A 79 -3.67 -4.22 -7.92
C ALA A 79 -4.28 -4.71 -6.59
N ILE A 80 -3.99 -4.02 -5.49
CA ILE A 80 -4.55 -4.29 -4.15
C ILE A 80 -4.80 -2.95 -3.47
N GLY A 81 -6.03 -2.68 -3.06
CA GLY A 81 -6.43 -1.43 -2.40
C GLY A 81 -6.17 -0.19 -3.25
N GLY A 82 -6.29 -0.29 -4.58
CA GLY A 82 -5.97 0.80 -5.51
C GLY A 82 -4.48 1.08 -5.69
N VAL A 83 -3.58 0.25 -5.16
CA VAL A 83 -2.13 0.34 -5.34
C VAL A 83 -1.65 -0.81 -6.20
N ILE A 84 -0.78 -0.53 -7.17
CA ILE A 84 -0.20 -1.50 -8.09
C ILE A 84 1.13 -1.98 -7.51
N HIS A 85 1.28 -3.30 -7.45
CA HIS A 85 2.45 -3.97 -6.90
C HIS A 85 3.14 -4.82 -7.97
N ASP A 86 4.46 -4.75 -8.05
CA ASP A 86 5.28 -5.65 -8.86
C ASP A 86 5.72 -6.83 -7.98
N VAL A 87 5.10 -7.99 -8.19
CA VAL A 87 5.30 -9.18 -7.37
C VAL A 87 6.23 -10.20 -8.04
N SER A 88 6.91 -9.81 -9.13
CA SER A 88 7.70 -10.72 -9.98
C SER A 88 8.67 -11.60 -9.19
N ASP A 89 9.43 -10.99 -8.29
CA ASP A 89 10.42 -11.70 -7.47
C ASP A 89 9.77 -12.50 -6.34
N PHE A 90 8.62 -12.04 -5.85
CA PHE A 90 7.92 -12.64 -4.72
C PHE A 90 7.10 -13.88 -5.08
N ILE A 91 6.75 -14.10 -6.35
CA ILE A 91 5.90 -15.24 -6.77
C ILE A 91 6.38 -16.57 -6.20
N LYS A 92 7.69 -16.81 -6.18
CA LYS A 92 8.25 -18.09 -5.74
C LYS A 92 8.23 -18.28 -4.23
N GLU A 93 8.19 -17.18 -3.49
CA GLU A 93 8.26 -17.13 -2.04
C GLU A 93 6.86 -17.03 -1.40
N HIS A 94 5.82 -16.78 -2.20
CA HIS A 94 4.46 -16.62 -1.72
C HIS A 94 3.98 -17.84 -0.91
N PRO A 95 3.75 -17.71 0.41
CA PRO A 95 3.42 -18.84 1.29
C PRO A 95 2.10 -19.54 0.94
N GLY A 96 1.14 -18.81 0.36
CA GLY A 96 -0.12 -19.38 -0.12
C GLY A 96 0.03 -20.24 -1.38
N GLY A 97 1.20 -20.23 -2.02
CA GLY A 97 1.50 -20.99 -3.23
C GLY A 97 1.48 -20.14 -4.51
N LYS A 98 2.28 -20.54 -5.50
CA LYS A 98 2.50 -19.79 -6.74
C LYS A 98 1.24 -19.65 -7.59
N ALA A 99 0.39 -20.68 -7.61
CA ALA A 99 -0.80 -20.70 -8.46
C ALA A 99 -1.77 -19.55 -8.12
N PHE A 100 -1.94 -19.25 -6.82
CA PHE A 100 -2.85 -18.18 -6.39
C PHE A 100 -2.37 -16.80 -6.82
N ILE A 101 -1.08 -16.49 -6.59
CA ILE A 101 -0.53 -15.18 -6.98
C ILE A 101 -0.47 -15.01 -8.50
N LEU A 102 -0.15 -16.07 -9.25
CA LEU A 102 -0.17 -16.03 -10.72
C LEU A 102 -1.59 -15.76 -11.25
N SER A 103 -2.62 -16.30 -10.61
CA SER A 103 -4.01 -16.07 -11.01
C SER A 103 -4.49 -14.62 -10.82
N ALA A 104 -3.77 -13.85 -10.00
CA ALA A 104 -4.06 -12.46 -9.68
C ALA A 104 -3.34 -11.45 -10.59
N ILE A 105 -2.41 -11.89 -11.45
CA ILE A 105 -1.66 -11.00 -12.35
C ILE A 105 -2.62 -10.26 -13.29
N GLY A 106 -2.44 -8.94 -13.39
CA GLY A 106 -3.23 -8.03 -14.21
C GLY A 106 -4.65 -7.80 -13.70
N LYS A 107 -4.93 -8.12 -12.44
CA LYS A 107 -6.25 -7.99 -11.81
C LYS A 107 -6.17 -7.19 -10.52
N ASP A 108 -7.35 -6.76 -10.07
CA ASP A 108 -7.57 -6.31 -8.71
C ASP A 108 -7.81 -7.51 -7.79
N ALA A 109 -6.87 -7.77 -6.89
CA ALA A 109 -6.90 -8.86 -5.92
C ALA A 109 -7.34 -8.40 -4.52
N THR A 110 -7.85 -7.17 -4.37
CA THR A 110 -8.22 -6.58 -3.07
C THR A 110 -9.13 -7.49 -2.25
N ALA A 111 -10.19 -8.01 -2.87
CA ALA A 111 -11.15 -8.87 -2.18
C ALA A 111 -10.50 -10.18 -1.70
N ILE A 112 -9.69 -10.81 -2.54
CA ILE A 112 -9.00 -12.08 -2.22
C ILE A 112 -7.98 -11.86 -1.10
N PHE A 113 -7.26 -10.73 -1.13
CA PHE A 113 -6.21 -10.37 -0.19
C PHE A 113 -6.74 -10.03 1.22
N ASN A 114 -7.90 -9.36 1.30
CA ASN A 114 -8.48 -8.84 2.55
C ASN A 114 -9.51 -9.79 3.22
N GLY A 115 -9.63 -11.05 2.80
CA GLY A 115 -10.51 -12.02 3.47
C GLY A 115 -11.59 -12.67 2.61
N GLY A 116 -11.61 -12.44 1.29
CA GLY A 116 -12.48 -13.20 0.38
C GLY A 116 -12.07 -14.67 0.26
N VAL A 117 -10.76 -14.96 0.37
CA VAL A 117 -10.21 -16.33 0.45
C VAL A 117 -9.18 -16.43 1.58
N TYR A 118 -8.32 -15.41 1.74
CA TYR A 118 -7.31 -15.34 2.79
C TYR A 118 -7.34 -13.98 3.47
N GLN A 119 -7.28 -13.96 4.80
CA GLN A 119 -7.11 -12.71 5.55
C GLN A 119 -5.63 -12.53 5.86
N HIS A 120 -4.94 -11.70 5.07
CA HIS A 120 -3.51 -11.47 5.24
C HIS A 120 -3.19 -10.69 6.53
N SER A 121 -2.02 -10.96 7.11
CA SER A 121 -1.56 -10.32 8.34
C SER A 121 -0.94 -8.94 8.08
N ASN A 122 -0.76 -8.14 9.15
CA ASN A 122 -0.04 -6.86 9.05
C ASN A 122 1.37 -7.01 8.44
N ALA A 123 2.04 -8.14 8.66
CA ALA A 123 3.34 -8.40 8.05
C ALA A 123 3.25 -8.49 6.52
N ALA A 124 2.19 -9.09 5.98
CA ALA A 124 1.97 -9.15 4.53
C ALA A 124 1.62 -7.76 3.95
N HIS A 125 0.84 -6.94 4.67
CA HIS A 125 0.61 -5.54 4.27
C HIS A 125 1.91 -4.72 4.27
N ASN A 126 2.78 -4.91 5.25
CA ASN A 126 4.09 -4.27 5.27
C ASN A 126 4.97 -4.72 4.10
N LEU A 127 4.91 -6.01 3.74
CA LEU A 127 5.65 -6.53 2.60
C LEU A 127 5.15 -5.92 1.27
N LEU A 128 3.83 -5.79 1.08
CA LEU A 128 3.25 -5.10 -0.08
C LEU A 128 3.83 -3.69 -0.24
N SER A 129 4.07 -2.98 0.86
CA SER A 129 4.62 -1.61 0.83
C SER A 129 5.97 -1.52 0.10
N LYS A 130 6.75 -2.61 0.10
CA LYS A 130 8.04 -2.68 -0.60
C LYS A 130 7.92 -2.95 -2.10
N MET A 131 6.78 -3.48 -2.54
CA MET A 131 6.54 -3.90 -3.93
C MET A 131 5.72 -2.88 -4.73
N ARG A 132 5.40 -1.71 -4.14
CA ARG A 132 4.58 -0.68 -4.79
C ARG A 132 5.30 -0.06 -5.99
N VAL A 133 4.59 0.05 -7.11
CA VAL A 133 5.11 0.63 -8.35
C VAL A 133 4.16 1.64 -9.01
N GLY A 134 2.93 1.77 -8.51
CA GLY A 134 1.97 2.74 -9.03
C GLY A 134 0.69 2.83 -8.20
N ILE A 135 -0.13 3.84 -8.49
CA ILE A 135 -1.51 3.98 -8.01
C ILE A 135 -2.44 3.74 -9.18
N LEU A 136 -3.51 2.97 -8.96
CA LEU A 136 -4.54 2.74 -9.95
C LEU A 136 -5.59 3.88 -9.89
N ARG A 137 -5.77 4.59 -11.00
CA ARG A 137 -6.73 5.69 -11.14
C ARG A 137 -8.15 5.16 -10.93
N GLY A 138 -8.90 5.82 -10.06
CA GLY A 138 -10.25 5.38 -9.70
C GLY A 138 -10.29 4.32 -8.59
N GLY A 139 -9.13 3.87 -8.09
CA GLY A 139 -9.04 2.93 -6.99
C GLY A 139 -9.21 1.48 -7.45
N CYS A 140 -10.20 0.78 -6.90
CA CYS A 140 -10.45 -0.64 -7.16
C CYS A 140 -11.27 -0.85 -8.44
N GLU A 141 -11.12 -2.01 -9.09
CA GLU A 141 -12.00 -2.42 -10.20
C GLU A 141 -13.43 -2.59 -9.66
N VAL A 142 -14.36 -1.73 -10.08
CA VAL A 142 -15.78 -1.88 -9.73
C VAL A 142 -16.40 -2.90 -10.69
N GLU A 143 -16.77 -4.08 -10.20
CA GLU A 143 -17.41 -5.15 -10.98
C GLU A 143 -18.67 -4.71 -11.77
N GLN A 144 -19.27 -3.55 -11.44
CA GLN A 144 -20.40 -2.98 -12.20
C GLN A 144 -20.06 -2.65 -13.66
N TRP A 145 -18.81 -2.33 -13.99
CA TRP A 145 -18.44 -1.99 -15.37
C TRP A 145 -18.39 -3.21 -16.29
N LYS A 146 -18.18 -4.42 -15.75
CA LYS A 146 -18.26 -5.68 -16.52
C LYS A 146 -19.70 -5.96 -16.95
N TYR A 147 -20.69 -5.65 -16.11
CA TYR A 147 -22.10 -5.76 -16.46
C TYR A 147 -22.48 -4.75 -17.56
N VAL A 148 -22.13 -3.47 -17.40
CA VAL A 148 -22.49 -2.43 -18.39
C VAL A 148 -21.84 -2.68 -19.76
N MET A 149 -20.58 -3.13 -19.80
CA MET A 149 -19.89 -3.44 -21.07
C MET A 149 -20.41 -4.72 -21.73
N SER A 150 -20.78 -5.75 -20.95
CA SER A 150 -21.37 -6.99 -21.48
C SER A 150 -22.81 -6.80 -21.95
N GLU A 151 -23.59 -5.97 -21.26
CA GLU A 151 -24.94 -5.58 -21.69
C GLU A 151 -24.89 -4.65 -22.91
N GLY A 152 -23.92 -3.74 -22.99
CA GLY A 152 -23.68 -2.93 -24.18
C GLY A 152 -23.39 -3.79 -25.42
N LYS A 153 -22.51 -4.79 -25.31
CA LYS A 153 -22.23 -5.74 -26.40
C LYS A 153 -23.43 -6.64 -26.74
N ARG A 154 -24.21 -7.08 -25.76
CA ARG A 154 -25.44 -7.87 -25.96
C ARG A 154 -26.55 -7.03 -26.61
N SER A 155 -26.63 -5.74 -26.30
CA SER A 155 -27.60 -4.79 -26.87
C SER A 155 -27.25 -4.35 -28.30
N LEU A 156 -25.96 -4.43 -28.68
CA LEU A 156 -25.47 -4.08 -30.02
C LEU A 156 -25.48 -5.25 -31.02
N GLY A 157 -25.85 -6.47 -30.60
CA GLY A 157 -26.09 -7.60 -31.51
C GLY A 157 -24.92 -7.96 -32.43
N ILE A 158 -23.67 -7.76 -31.99
CA ILE A 158 -22.49 -8.11 -32.80
C ILE A 158 -22.12 -9.56 -32.48
N ASP A 159 -22.67 -10.49 -33.24
CA ASP A 159 -22.19 -11.87 -33.28
C ASP A 159 -20.88 -11.93 -34.07
N SER A 160 -19.85 -12.49 -33.47
CA SER A 160 -18.50 -12.61 -34.05
C SER A 160 -18.37 -13.70 -35.13
N GLU A 161 -19.47 -14.10 -35.76
CA GLU A 161 -19.53 -15.14 -36.79
C GLU A 161 -20.06 -14.59 -38.12
N GLN A 162 -19.34 -13.61 -38.70
CA GLN A 162 -19.30 -13.37 -40.15
C GLN A 162 -18.35 -12.22 -40.46
N LEU A 163 -17.08 -12.56 -40.71
CA LEU A 163 -16.20 -11.72 -41.51
C LEU A 163 -15.46 -12.61 -42.52
N GLN A 164 -16.17 -12.98 -43.58
CA GLN A 164 -15.55 -13.18 -44.88
C GLN A 164 -16.06 -12.06 -45.78
N ILE A 165 -15.16 -11.18 -46.19
CA ILE A 165 -15.43 -10.07 -47.09
C ILE A 165 -14.99 -10.51 -48.48
N ASP A 166 -15.95 -10.77 -49.35
CA ASP A 166 -15.74 -11.01 -50.77
C ASP A 166 -15.58 -9.65 -51.48
N HIS A 167 -14.76 -9.61 -52.54
CA HIS A 167 -14.23 -8.40 -53.18
C HIS A 167 -15.24 -7.50 -53.92
N VAL A 168 -16.55 -7.60 -53.67
CA VAL A 168 -17.59 -6.85 -54.39
C VAL A 168 -18.71 -6.42 -53.44
N GLY A 169 -18.36 -5.57 -52.47
CA GLY A 169 -19.19 -5.19 -51.32
C GLY A 169 -20.67 -4.90 -51.61
N ASN A 170 -21.54 -5.86 -51.27
CA ASN A 170 -22.96 -5.62 -51.05
C ASN A 170 -23.51 -6.62 -50.01
N PRO A 171 -24.25 -6.18 -48.97
CA PRO A 171 -24.67 -7.06 -47.88
C PRO A 171 -25.95 -7.84 -48.21
N ARG A 172 -26.06 -9.06 -47.65
CA ARG A 172 -27.34 -9.71 -47.33
C ARG A 172 -27.52 -9.70 -45.83
#